data_AF-A0A1V5U3X7-F1
#
_entry.id   AF-A0A1V5U3X7-F1
#
_cell.length_a   1.000
_cell.length_b   1.000
_cell.length_c   1.000
_cell.angle_alpha   90.00
_cell.angle_beta   90.00
_cell.angle_gamma   90.00
#
_symmetry.space_group_name_H-M   'P 1'
#
loop_
_entity.id
_entity.type
_entity.pdbx_description
1 polymer ?
#
loop_
_entity_poly.entity_id
_entity_poly.type
_entity_poly.pdbx_seq_one_letter_code
_entity_poly.pdbx_strand_id
1 'polypeptide(L)'
;MIVIAGSPFQIAGISGGYPENSVERQLLEQMSQSAEVYRYDTVEQLEFELALRREIVDAAKALNRSGLEFAVFHKSECNQEYWDRTSNGGFRLKSGAKPADAIRDIFTNGRKYATECATAMVIVYYGALLEVFSEETFNRLFPSIYLMNWHELDPLLREVGMPRRVADILLGDRCYFRNPEVDPKTPELQGENVIVLPGGLYYGHGIGITDADQIIRILNANRKEGATQSAYFMEDTAARPDFKRLEEASRSRAARPAVLSWDPFPPPLPRRRIRV
;
A
#
# COMPACT_ATOMS: atom_id res chain seq x y z
N MET A 1 19.73 -12.76 -3.97
CA MET A 1 19.99 -13.84 -2.99
C MET A 1 19.11 -13.67 -1.76
N ILE A 2 18.49 -14.74 -1.26
CA ILE A 2 17.68 -14.72 -0.04
C ILE A 2 18.51 -15.24 1.14
N VAL A 3 18.42 -14.56 2.28
CA VAL A 3 19.09 -14.91 3.54
C VAL A 3 18.06 -14.96 4.67
N ILE A 4 18.02 -16.06 5.41
CA ILE A 4 17.15 -16.26 6.56
C ILE A 4 18.00 -16.53 7.80
N ALA A 5 17.76 -15.79 8.88
CA ALA A 5 18.53 -15.88 10.13
C ALA A 5 20.07 -15.84 9.90
N GLY A 6 20.50 -15.02 8.93
CA GLY A 6 21.91 -14.84 8.56
C GLY A 6 22.50 -15.92 7.64
N SER A 7 21.74 -16.95 7.27
CA SER A 7 22.21 -18.03 6.39
C SER A 7 21.57 -17.95 4.99
N PRO A 8 22.31 -18.25 3.90
CA PRO A 8 21.72 -18.36 2.56
C PRO A 8 20.58 -19.38 2.53
N PHE A 9 19.44 -18.98 1.97
CA PHE A 9 18.25 -19.82 1.91
C PHE A 9 18.07 -20.42 0.51
N GLN A 10 17.82 -21.73 0.45
CA GLN A 10 17.55 -22.44 -0.80
C GLN A 10 16.05 -22.48 -1.06
N ILE A 11 15.59 -21.78 -2.10
CA ILE A 11 14.15 -21.62 -2.39
C ILE A 11 13.42 -22.94 -2.67
N ALA A 12 14.15 -24.00 -3.05
CA ALA A 12 13.60 -25.34 -3.25
C ALA A 12 12.87 -25.89 -2.02
N GLY A 13 13.18 -25.38 -0.82
CA GLY A 13 12.51 -25.78 0.42
C GLY A 13 11.04 -25.37 0.53
N ILE A 14 10.60 -24.32 -0.18
CA ILE A 14 9.21 -23.82 -0.14
C ILE A 14 8.58 -23.64 -1.53
N SER A 15 9.39 -23.61 -2.59
CA SER A 15 8.90 -23.28 -3.94
C SER A 15 7.92 -24.31 -4.49
N GLY A 16 7.93 -25.55 -4.01
CA GLY A 16 6.95 -26.59 -4.37
C GLY A 16 5.55 -26.36 -3.82
N GLY A 17 5.39 -25.48 -2.83
CA GLY A 17 4.08 -25.08 -2.29
C GLY A 17 3.34 -24.05 -3.16
N TYR A 18 4.03 -23.47 -4.15
CA TYR A 18 3.49 -22.43 -5.02
C TYR A 18 3.38 -22.93 -6.47
N PRO A 19 2.25 -22.72 -7.16
CA PRO A 19 2.11 -23.05 -8.57
C PRO A 19 3.19 -22.36 -9.44
N GLU A 20 3.62 -23.02 -10.52
CA GLU A 20 4.76 -22.56 -11.35
C GLU A 20 4.61 -21.12 -11.86
N ASN A 21 3.41 -20.71 -12.24
CA ASN A 21 3.12 -19.37 -12.76
C ASN A 21 2.50 -18.42 -11.72
N SER A 22 2.53 -18.78 -10.43
CA SER A 22 2.05 -17.91 -9.36
C SER A 22 2.94 -16.68 -9.17
N VAL A 23 2.42 -15.65 -8.51
CA VAL A 23 3.18 -14.44 -8.18
C VAL A 23 4.33 -14.79 -7.24
N GLU A 24 4.04 -15.61 -6.23
CA GLU A 24 4.98 -16.07 -5.22
C GLU A 24 6.14 -16.86 -5.82
N ARG A 25 5.86 -17.74 -6.78
CA ARG A 25 6.88 -18.52 -7.47
C ARG A 25 7.83 -17.62 -8.27
N GLN A 26 7.28 -16.70 -9.05
CA GLN A 26 8.08 -15.75 -9.84
C GLN A 26 8.94 -14.86 -8.95
N LEU A 27 8.37 -14.37 -7.83
CA LEU A 27 9.10 -13.57 -6.84
C LEU A 27 10.27 -14.35 -6.24
N LEU A 28 10.04 -15.59 -5.78
CA LEU A 28 11.09 -16.43 -5.22
C LEU A 28 12.25 -16.63 -6.19
N GLU A 29 11.93 -16.94 -7.45
CA GLU A 29 12.93 -17.14 -8.50
C GLU A 29 13.72 -15.86 -8.76
N GLN A 30 13.03 -14.73 -8.95
CA GLN A 30 13.66 -13.42 -9.19
C GLN A 30 14.55 -13.00 -8.00
N MET A 31 14.05 -13.07 -6.77
CA MET A 31 14.80 -12.69 -5.56
C MET A 31 16.00 -13.62 -5.32
N SER A 32 15.90 -14.91 -5.68
CA SER A 32 17.00 -15.87 -5.56
C SER A 32 18.16 -15.55 -6.51
N GLN A 33 17.85 -15.10 -7.72
CA GLN A 33 18.80 -14.78 -8.80
C GLN A 33 19.33 -13.35 -8.73
N SER A 34 18.67 -12.48 -7.98
CA SER A 34 19.06 -11.08 -7.81
C SER A 34 20.43 -10.90 -7.13
N ALA A 35 21.12 -9.82 -7.52
CA ALA A 35 22.33 -9.34 -6.85
C ALA A 35 22.05 -8.69 -5.48
N GLU A 36 20.80 -8.29 -5.21
CA GLU A 36 20.35 -7.78 -3.92
C GLU A 36 20.24 -8.90 -2.89
N VAL A 37 20.45 -8.56 -1.61
CA VAL A 37 20.35 -9.53 -0.51
C VAL A 37 19.08 -9.28 0.29
N TYR A 38 18.06 -10.08 -0.01
CA TYR A 38 16.76 -10.08 0.69
C TYR A 38 16.92 -10.80 2.03
N ARG A 39 16.76 -10.07 3.14
CA ARG A 39 17.04 -10.57 4.50
C ARG A 39 15.78 -10.74 5.32
N TYR A 40 15.56 -11.94 5.85
CA TYR A 40 14.48 -12.28 6.74
C TYR A 40 15.01 -12.90 8.03
N ASP A 41 14.25 -12.75 9.11
CA ASP A 41 14.60 -13.37 10.39
C ASP A 41 14.05 -14.80 10.46
N THR A 42 12.95 -15.06 9.76
CA THR A 42 12.23 -16.34 9.74
C THR A 42 11.68 -16.65 8.34
N VAL A 43 11.32 -17.92 8.09
CA VAL A 43 10.68 -18.32 6.82
C VAL A 43 9.31 -17.69 6.71
N GLU A 44 8.58 -17.58 7.82
CA GLU A 44 7.25 -17.00 7.89
C GLU A 44 7.24 -15.51 7.49
N GLN A 45 8.33 -14.77 7.74
CA GLN A 45 8.47 -13.39 7.24
C GLN A 45 8.59 -13.34 5.71
N LEU A 46 9.32 -14.28 5.10
CA LEU A 46 9.42 -14.39 3.65
C LEU A 46 8.05 -14.77 3.07
N GLU A 47 7.39 -15.77 3.63
CA GLU A 47 6.05 -16.20 3.20
C GLU A 47 5.02 -15.08 3.32
N PHE A 48 5.09 -14.26 4.38
CA PHE A 48 4.26 -13.08 4.54
C PHE A 48 4.46 -12.06 3.42
N GLU A 49 5.71 -11.73 3.06
CA GLU A 49 5.99 -10.83 1.94
C GLU A 49 5.45 -11.39 0.62
N LEU A 50 5.65 -12.68 0.34
CA LEU A 50 5.15 -13.33 -0.86
C LEU A 50 3.62 -13.27 -0.94
N ALA A 51 2.93 -13.62 0.16
CA ALA A 51 1.47 -13.59 0.24
C ALA A 51 0.91 -12.17 0.08
N LEU A 52 1.54 -11.17 0.71
CA LEU A 52 1.10 -9.78 0.59
C LEU A 52 1.34 -9.22 -0.82
N ARG A 53 2.48 -9.54 -1.45
CA ARG A 53 2.73 -9.12 -2.84
C ARG A 53 1.73 -9.73 -3.81
N ARG A 54 1.37 -11.00 -3.64
CA ARG A 54 0.29 -11.63 -4.39
C ARG A 54 -1.03 -10.87 -4.19
N GLU A 55 -1.39 -10.54 -2.96
CA GLU A 55 -2.63 -9.80 -2.70
C GLU A 55 -2.60 -8.35 -3.21
N ILE A 56 -1.44 -7.69 -3.25
CA ILE A 56 -1.32 -6.38 -3.90
C ILE A 56 -1.64 -6.49 -5.39
N VAL A 57 -1.10 -7.51 -6.06
CA VAL A 57 -1.39 -7.79 -7.47
C VAL A 57 -2.87 -8.08 -7.68
N ASP A 58 -3.48 -8.89 -6.83
CA ASP A 58 -4.89 -9.28 -6.99
C ASP A 58 -5.85 -8.16 -6.60
N ALA A 59 -5.53 -7.36 -5.58
CA ALA A 59 -6.26 -6.15 -5.23
C ALA A 59 -6.18 -5.10 -6.36
N ALA A 60 -5.03 -4.92 -7.01
CA ALA A 60 -4.93 -4.04 -8.18
C ALA A 60 -5.87 -4.48 -9.32
N LYS A 61 -5.89 -5.79 -9.61
CA LYS A 61 -6.83 -6.35 -10.61
C LYS A 61 -8.29 -6.22 -10.18
N ALA A 62 -8.60 -6.41 -8.89
CA ALA A 62 -9.95 -6.28 -8.36
C ALA A 62 -10.44 -4.83 -8.42
N LEU A 63 -9.59 -3.87 -8.04
CA LEU A 63 -9.91 -2.44 -8.11
C LEU A 63 -10.16 -2.01 -9.55
N ASN A 64 -9.34 -2.47 -10.50
CA ASN A 64 -9.57 -2.23 -11.94
C ASN A 64 -10.95 -2.73 -12.42
N ARG A 65 -11.47 -3.82 -11.85
CA ARG A 65 -12.79 -4.38 -12.20
C ARG A 65 -13.95 -3.77 -11.42
N SER A 66 -13.68 -3.06 -10.31
CA SER A 66 -14.70 -2.53 -9.40
C SER A 66 -15.59 -1.45 -10.02
N GLY A 67 -15.10 -0.78 -11.07
CA GLY A 67 -15.73 0.41 -11.64
C GLY A 67 -15.48 1.69 -10.86
N LEU A 68 -14.49 1.72 -9.95
CA LEU A 68 -13.94 2.95 -9.39
C LEU A 68 -13.48 3.86 -10.53
N GLU A 69 -14.02 5.08 -10.58
CA GLU A 69 -13.71 6.04 -11.63
C GLU A 69 -12.50 6.93 -11.27
N PHE A 70 -11.80 7.43 -12.27
CA PHE A 70 -10.78 8.45 -12.05
C PHE A 70 -11.43 9.82 -11.87
N ALA A 71 -11.04 10.55 -10.83
CA ALA A 71 -11.39 11.95 -10.64
C ALA A 71 -10.27 12.73 -9.96
N VAL A 72 -10.04 13.96 -10.43
CA VAL A 72 -9.24 14.95 -9.70
C VAL A 72 -9.89 15.31 -8.36
N PHE A 73 -9.11 15.73 -7.37
CA PHE A 73 -9.55 15.93 -5.98
C PHE A 73 -10.87 16.68 -5.81
N HIS A 74 -11.06 17.81 -6.51
CA HIS A 74 -12.28 18.63 -6.36
C HIS A 74 -13.54 17.96 -6.91
N LYS A 75 -13.40 16.92 -7.75
CA LYS A 75 -14.48 16.09 -8.30
C LYS A 75 -14.55 14.69 -7.69
N SER A 76 -13.76 14.41 -6.64
CA SER A 76 -13.79 13.08 -6.04
C SER A 76 -15.16 12.75 -5.46
N GLU A 77 -15.51 11.47 -5.46
CA GLU A 77 -16.80 10.97 -4.97
C GLU A 77 -16.57 9.73 -4.10
N CYS A 78 -17.41 9.53 -3.09
CA CYS A 78 -17.34 8.36 -2.23
C CYS A 78 -18.72 7.96 -1.71
N ASN A 79 -18.90 6.67 -1.37
CA ASN A 79 -20.12 6.22 -0.71
C ASN A 79 -20.23 6.85 0.69
N GLN A 80 -21.21 7.73 0.84
CA GLN A 80 -21.47 8.46 2.09
C GLN A 80 -21.97 7.55 3.22
N GLU A 81 -22.26 6.29 2.98
CA GLU A 81 -22.51 5.33 4.06
C GLU A 81 -21.28 5.16 4.96
N TYR A 82 -20.09 5.11 4.37
CA TYR A 82 -18.84 4.80 5.06
C TYR A 82 -17.89 5.99 5.21
N TRP A 83 -17.97 6.96 4.30
CA TRP A 83 -16.95 8.01 4.18
C TRP A 83 -17.55 9.41 4.23
N ASP A 84 -16.89 10.31 4.95
CA ASP A 84 -17.06 11.74 4.82
C ASP A 84 -16.06 12.28 3.81
N ARG A 85 -16.56 12.91 2.74
CA ARG A 85 -15.70 13.61 1.78
C ARG A 85 -15.23 14.93 2.36
N THR A 86 -13.93 15.11 2.51
CA THR A 86 -13.31 16.35 3.02
C THR A 86 -13.21 17.42 1.93
N SER A 87 -13.00 18.68 2.32
CA SER A 87 -12.95 19.83 1.39
C SER A 87 -11.83 19.75 0.36
N ASN A 88 -10.73 19.08 0.70
CA ASN A 88 -9.62 18.80 -0.22
C ASN A 88 -9.87 17.57 -1.10
N GLY A 89 -11.02 16.91 -0.99
CA GLY A 89 -11.40 15.76 -1.83
C GLY A 89 -11.04 14.39 -1.27
N GLY A 90 -10.65 14.29 0.00
CA GLY A 90 -10.24 13.04 0.63
C GLY A 90 -11.43 12.32 1.25
N PHE A 91 -11.26 11.03 1.55
CA PHE A 91 -12.31 10.22 2.17
C PHE A 91 -11.90 9.89 3.59
N ARG A 92 -12.61 10.46 4.56
CA ARG A 92 -12.40 10.19 5.99
C ARG A 92 -13.41 9.15 6.43
N LEU A 93 -12.93 8.05 7.01
CA LEU A 93 -13.79 7.01 7.54
C LEU A 93 -14.72 7.62 8.60
N LYS A 94 -16.03 7.34 8.48
CA LYS A 94 -17.04 7.82 9.43
C LYS A 94 -16.83 7.21 10.81
N SER A 95 -17.15 7.97 11.84
CA SER A 95 -17.15 7.46 13.21
C SER A 95 -18.14 6.30 13.34
N GLY A 96 -17.68 5.17 13.86
CA GLY A 96 -18.48 3.96 14.03
C GLY A 96 -18.58 3.06 12.78
N ALA A 97 -18.12 3.51 11.60
CA ALA A 97 -18.01 2.65 10.44
C ALA A 97 -16.87 1.64 10.64
N LYS A 98 -17.08 0.38 10.24
CA LYS A 98 -16.07 -0.67 10.34
C LYS A 98 -15.05 -0.50 9.20
N PRO A 99 -13.74 -0.33 9.49
CA PRO A 99 -12.73 -0.09 8.47
C PRO A 99 -12.70 -1.13 7.34
N ALA A 100 -12.79 -2.41 7.69
CA ALA A 100 -12.79 -3.51 6.73
C ALA A 100 -13.98 -3.43 5.77
N ASP A 101 -15.19 -3.19 6.28
CA ASP A 101 -16.39 -3.09 5.46
C ASP A 101 -16.31 -1.87 4.53
N ALA A 102 -15.83 -0.73 5.05
CA ALA A 102 -15.66 0.49 4.28
C ALA A 102 -14.67 0.35 3.12
N ILE A 103 -13.55 -0.36 3.32
CA ILE A 103 -12.59 -0.64 2.26
C ILE A 103 -13.17 -1.66 1.26
N ARG A 104 -13.79 -2.76 1.72
CA ARG A 104 -14.43 -3.75 0.82
C ARG A 104 -15.55 -3.14 -0.02
N ASP A 105 -16.27 -2.15 0.50
CA ASP A 105 -17.29 -1.42 -0.24
C ASP A 105 -16.72 -0.73 -1.49
N ILE A 106 -15.47 -0.26 -1.47
CA ILE A 106 -14.82 0.33 -2.65
C ILE A 106 -14.65 -0.72 -3.76
N PHE A 107 -14.28 -1.95 -3.42
CA PHE A 107 -14.08 -3.02 -4.40
C PHE A 107 -15.40 -3.58 -4.95
N THR A 108 -16.46 -3.56 -4.14
CA THR A 108 -17.77 -4.15 -4.50
C THR A 108 -18.73 -3.14 -5.12
N ASN A 109 -18.68 -1.89 -4.67
CA ASN A 109 -19.52 -0.78 -5.11
C ASN A 109 -18.68 0.35 -5.73
N GLY A 110 -17.61 0.02 -6.47
CA GLY A 110 -16.64 0.97 -6.99
C GLY A 110 -17.23 2.15 -7.76
N ARG A 111 -18.35 1.95 -8.46
CA ARG A 111 -19.08 3.03 -9.17
C ARG A 111 -19.66 4.13 -8.28
N LYS A 112 -19.68 3.94 -6.95
CA LYS A 112 -20.03 5.00 -5.97
C LYS A 112 -18.83 5.87 -5.62
N TYR A 113 -17.67 5.60 -6.22
CA TYR A 113 -16.41 6.21 -5.87
C TYR A 113 -15.72 6.76 -7.12
N ALA A 114 -15.05 7.90 -6.96
CA ALA A 114 -14.15 8.45 -7.95
C ALA A 114 -12.98 9.16 -7.27
N THR A 115 -11.73 8.82 -7.60
CA THR A 115 -10.55 9.41 -6.95
C THR A 115 -9.33 9.44 -7.88
N GLU A 116 -8.22 10.02 -7.42
CA GLU A 116 -7.00 10.14 -8.20
C GLU A 116 -6.06 8.93 -8.01
N CYS A 117 -5.01 8.85 -8.84
CA CYS A 117 -4.19 7.65 -8.97
C CYS A 117 -3.45 7.24 -7.69
N ALA A 118 -2.93 8.17 -6.91
CA ALA A 118 -2.22 7.89 -5.66
C ALA A 118 -3.15 7.38 -4.56
N THR A 119 -4.33 7.98 -4.39
CA THR A 119 -5.36 7.46 -3.45
C THR A 119 -5.75 6.03 -3.83
N ALA A 120 -5.91 5.74 -5.12
CA ALA A 120 -6.21 4.39 -5.58
C ALA A 120 -5.12 3.37 -5.22
N MET A 121 -3.84 3.76 -5.24
CA MET A 121 -2.76 2.88 -4.78
C MET A 121 -2.87 2.56 -3.28
N VAL A 122 -3.23 3.55 -2.45
CA VAL A 122 -3.46 3.32 -1.01
C VAL A 122 -4.61 2.36 -0.78
N ILE A 123 -5.69 2.48 -1.57
CA ILE A 123 -6.82 1.54 -1.54
C ILE A 123 -6.38 0.12 -1.91
N VAL A 124 -5.49 -0.05 -2.92
CA VAL A 124 -4.91 -1.36 -3.26
C VAL A 124 -4.20 -1.98 -2.05
N TYR A 125 -3.38 -1.21 -1.33
CA TYR A 125 -2.68 -1.73 -0.15
C TYR A 125 -3.62 -2.13 0.99
N TYR A 126 -4.65 -1.32 1.29
CA TYR A 126 -5.65 -1.71 2.27
C TYR A 126 -6.44 -2.95 1.83
N GLY A 127 -6.81 -3.03 0.55
CA GLY A 127 -7.47 -4.21 -0.02
C GLY A 127 -6.61 -5.47 0.14
N ALA A 128 -5.32 -5.38 -0.18
CA ALA A 128 -4.40 -6.51 -0.03
C ALA A 128 -4.24 -6.95 1.43
N LEU A 129 -4.17 -6.00 2.36
CA LEU A 129 -4.05 -6.30 3.79
C LEU A 129 -5.30 -6.95 4.37
N LEU A 130 -6.49 -6.73 3.78
CA LEU A 130 -7.72 -7.42 4.21
C LEU A 130 -7.70 -8.92 3.94
N GLU A 131 -6.92 -9.36 2.95
CA GLU A 131 -6.82 -10.77 2.58
C GLU A 131 -5.68 -11.49 3.32
N VAL A 132 -4.68 -10.73 3.78
CA VAL A 132 -3.57 -11.27 4.60
C VAL A 132 -3.88 -11.24 6.09
N PHE A 133 -4.63 -10.25 6.57
CA PHE A 133 -5.04 -10.16 7.97
C PHE A 133 -6.44 -10.71 8.20
N SER A 134 -6.68 -11.24 9.40
CA SER A 134 -8.06 -11.43 9.85
C SER A 134 -8.75 -10.06 9.92
N GLU A 135 -10.05 -10.05 9.71
CA GLU A 135 -10.85 -8.83 9.80
C GLU A 135 -10.74 -8.15 11.17
N GLU A 136 -10.65 -8.92 12.26
CA GLU A 136 -10.41 -8.39 13.60
C GLU A 136 -9.06 -7.66 13.68
N THR A 137 -8.00 -8.28 13.17
CA THR A 137 -6.66 -7.69 13.15
C THR A 137 -6.64 -6.42 12.29
N PHE A 138 -7.23 -6.45 11.10
CA PHE A 138 -7.29 -5.28 10.22
C PHE A 138 -7.98 -4.10 10.90
N ASN A 139 -9.18 -4.30 11.45
CA ASN A 139 -9.95 -3.23 12.10
C ASN A 139 -9.26 -2.69 13.35
N ARG A 140 -8.51 -3.54 14.07
CA ARG A 140 -7.72 -3.11 15.23
C ARG A 140 -6.51 -2.28 14.83
N LEU A 141 -5.80 -2.68 13.76
CA LEU A 141 -4.60 -2.00 13.29
C LEU A 141 -4.93 -0.68 12.58
N PHE A 142 -6.06 -0.62 11.87
CA PHE A 142 -6.50 0.54 11.09
C PHE A 142 -7.87 1.06 11.56
N PRO A 143 -8.03 1.47 12.84
CA PRO A 143 -9.33 1.86 13.39
C PRO A 143 -9.86 3.17 12.81
N SER A 144 -8.99 3.95 12.16
CA SER A 144 -9.32 5.18 11.46
C SER A 144 -8.56 5.20 10.13
N ILE A 145 -9.26 5.50 9.05
CA ILE A 145 -8.67 5.58 7.71
C ILE A 145 -8.98 6.95 7.12
N TYR A 146 -7.96 7.56 6.51
CA TYR A 146 -8.12 8.72 5.65
C TYR A 146 -7.45 8.46 4.31
N LEU A 147 -8.23 8.51 3.25
CA LEU A 147 -7.79 8.25 1.88
C LEU A 147 -7.60 9.60 1.17
N MET A 148 -6.35 10.02 1.03
CA MET A 148 -5.98 11.27 0.36
C MET A 148 -4.52 11.22 -0.10
N ASN A 149 -4.29 10.76 -1.33
CA ASN A 149 -2.95 10.65 -1.92
C ASN A 149 -1.98 10.01 -0.91
N TRP A 150 -0.82 10.60 -0.64
CA TRP A 150 0.13 10.14 0.38
C TRP A 150 0.04 10.90 1.72
N HIS A 151 -1.07 11.61 1.97
CA HIS A 151 -1.27 12.43 3.18
C HIS A 151 -1.84 11.61 4.34
N GLU A 152 -1.32 11.86 5.55
CA GLU A 152 -1.81 11.28 6.81
C GLU A 152 -1.99 9.75 6.75
N LEU A 153 -1.12 9.06 6.00
CA LEU A 153 -1.09 7.59 5.96
C LEU A 153 -0.83 7.03 7.36
N ASP A 154 -1.46 5.88 7.64
CA ASP A 154 -1.14 5.12 8.84
C ASP A 154 0.38 4.84 8.90
N PRO A 155 1.02 4.93 10.09
CA PRO A 155 2.44 4.65 10.25
C PRO A 155 2.92 3.31 9.70
N LEU A 156 2.05 2.29 9.61
CA LEU A 156 2.34 0.99 9.00
C LEU A 156 2.38 1.03 7.46
N LEU A 157 1.70 2.00 6.85
CA LEU A 157 1.65 2.16 5.39
C LEU A 157 2.50 3.33 4.87
N ARG A 158 3.13 4.12 5.75
CA ARG A 158 3.90 5.31 5.36
C ARG A 158 4.91 5.06 4.21
N GLU A 159 5.58 3.91 4.22
CA GLU A 159 6.61 3.58 3.23
C GLU A 159 6.06 3.38 1.82
N VAL A 160 4.77 3.04 1.66
CA VAL A 160 4.17 2.89 0.33
C VAL A 160 4.09 4.22 -0.41
N GLY A 161 4.12 5.35 0.31
CA GLY A 161 4.18 6.70 -0.24
C GLY A 161 5.58 7.16 -0.64
N MET A 162 6.63 6.43 -0.26
CA MET A 162 8.03 6.87 -0.34
C MET A 162 8.83 6.00 -1.32
N PRO A 163 8.93 6.37 -2.61
CA PRO A 163 9.78 5.64 -3.54
C PRO A 163 11.25 5.70 -3.09
N ARG A 164 11.92 4.55 -3.18
CA ARG A 164 13.35 4.40 -2.89
C ARG A 164 14.03 3.75 -4.07
N ARG A 165 15.35 3.92 -4.16
CA ARG A 165 16.15 3.14 -5.10
C ARG A 165 16.09 1.67 -4.73
N VAL A 166 15.91 0.83 -5.74
CA VAL A 166 15.84 -0.62 -5.63
C VAL A 166 16.71 -1.27 -6.69
N ALA A 167 17.27 -2.43 -6.39
CA ALA A 167 18.06 -3.21 -7.36
C ALA A 167 17.17 -3.96 -8.36
N ASP A 168 16.00 -4.39 -7.91
CA ASP A 168 15.02 -5.11 -8.72
C ASP A 168 13.66 -4.45 -8.61
N ILE A 169 12.90 -4.46 -9.70
CA ILE A 169 11.46 -4.22 -9.71
C ILE A 169 10.76 -5.56 -9.57
N LEU A 170 9.96 -5.71 -8.52
CA LEU A 170 9.28 -6.95 -8.15
C LEU A 170 7.77 -6.84 -8.40
N LEU A 171 7.11 -7.99 -8.59
CA LEU A 171 5.65 -8.05 -8.64
C LEU A 171 5.04 -7.46 -7.35
N GLY A 172 4.00 -6.65 -7.51
CA GLY A 172 3.36 -5.91 -6.42
C GLY A 172 4.10 -4.64 -5.97
N ASP A 173 5.23 -4.28 -6.57
CA ASP A 173 5.84 -2.97 -6.33
C ASP A 173 4.96 -1.84 -6.86
N ARG A 174 4.97 -0.69 -6.16
CA ARG A 174 4.47 0.57 -6.72
C ARG A 174 5.60 1.31 -7.40
N CYS A 175 5.49 1.46 -8.72
CA CYS A 175 6.44 2.18 -9.56
C CYS A 175 5.81 3.44 -10.16
N TYR A 176 6.59 4.16 -10.96
CA TYR A 176 6.15 5.42 -11.56
C TYR A 176 6.63 5.55 -13.00
N PHE A 177 5.71 5.94 -13.89
CA PHE A 177 6.06 6.47 -15.21
C PHE A 177 6.10 7.99 -15.11
N ARG A 178 7.19 8.61 -15.55
CA ARG A 178 7.34 10.07 -15.51
C ARG A 178 7.05 10.68 -16.87
N ASN A 179 6.27 11.76 -16.90
CA ASN A 179 6.07 12.61 -18.07
C ASN A 179 6.74 13.98 -17.84
N PRO A 180 8.02 14.15 -18.23
CA PRO A 180 8.81 15.32 -17.86
C PRO A 180 8.35 16.62 -18.55
N GLU A 181 7.66 16.51 -19.68
CA GLU A 181 7.23 17.65 -20.50
C GLU A 181 5.70 17.68 -20.67
N VAL A 182 4.96 17.36 -19.61
CA VAL A 182 3.50 17.42 -19.56
C VAL A 182 2.94 18.79 -19.98
N ASP A 183 1.77 18.81 -20.63
CA ASP A 183 1.02 20.05 -20.86
C ASP A 183 0.58 20.66 -19.51
N PRO A 184 0.93 21.92 -19.22
CA PRO A 184 0.50 22.61 -18.00
C PRO A 184 -1.01 22.67 -17.78
N LYS A 185 -1.82 22.44 -18.82
CA LYS A 185 -3.29 22.37 -18.74
C LYS A 185 -3.82 21.03 -18.22
N THR A 186 -2.99 19.98 -18.24
CA THR A 186 -3.32 18.63 -17.74
C THR A 186 -2.24 18.14 -16.75
N PRO A 187 -2.00 18.88 -15.64
CA PRO A 187 -0.93 18.56 -14.69
C PRO A 187 -1.09 17.18 -14.03
N GLU A 188 -2.30 16.62 -14.01
CA GLU A 188 -2.58 15.26 -13.54
C GLU A 188 -1.88 14.18 -14.38
N LEU A 189 -1.46 14.48 -15.62
CA LEU A 189 -0.73 13.57 -16.51
C LEU A 189 0.79 13.81 -16.50
N GLN A 190 1.32 14.40 -15.42
CA GLN A 190 2.77 14.54 -15.19
C GLN A 190 3.48 13.20 -14.95
N GLY A 191 2.70 12.13 -14.83
CA GLY A 191 3.14 10.75 -14.77
C GLY A 191 2.03 9.86 -14.25
N GLU A 192 2.35 8.61 -13.98
CA GLU A 192 1.39 7.61 -13.53
C GLU A 192 1.99 6.73 -12.45
N ASN A 193 1.30 6.62 -11.30
CA ASN A 193 1.61 5.62 -10.29
C ASN A 193 1.06 4.27 -10.75
N VAL A 194 1.88 3.21 -10.67
CA VAL A 194 1.47 1.89 -11.13
C VAL A 194 1.77 0.80 -10.13
N ILE A 195 0.96 -0.26 -10.12
CA ILE A 195 1.31 -1.55 -9.51
C ILE A 195 1.83 -2.49 -10.58
N VAL A 196 2.99 -3.11 -10.34
CA VAL A 196 3.61 -4.09 -11.25
C VAL A 196 2.87 -5.42 -11.17
N LEU A 197 2.46 -5.95 -12.33
CA LEU A 197 1.70 -7.19 -12.47
C LEU A 197 2.49 -8.22 -13.31
N PRO A 198 2.12 -9.52 -13.21
CA PRO A 198 2.70 -10.56 -14.06
C PRO A 198 2.53 -10.26 -15.56
N GLY A 199 3.46 -10.76 -16.37
CA GLY A 199 3.38 -10.67 -17.83
C GLY A 199 3.79 -9.30 -18.41
N GLY A 200 4.56 -8.50 -17.68
CA GLY A 200 5.00 -7.17 -18.14
C GLY A 200 3.87 -6.13 -18.15
N LEU A 201 2.86 -6.34 -17.31
CA LEU A 201 1.68 -5.49 -17.20
C LEU A 201 1.75 -4.59 -15.97
N TYR A 202 0.99 -3.51 -16.02
CA TYR A 202 0.92 -2.51 -14.97
C TYR A 202 -0.54 -2.11 -14.76
N TYR A 203 -0.95 -1.94 -13.51
CA TYR A 203 -2.21 -1.26 -13.18
C TYR A 203 -1.92 0.21 -12.88
N GLY A 204 -2.41 1.12 -13.72
CA GLY A 204 -2.49 2.56 -13.44
C GLY A 204 -3.95 2.99 -13.31
N HIS A 205 -4.31 3.71 -12.25
CA HIS A 205 -5.71 4.05 -12.01
C HIS A 205 -6.17 5.18 -12.95
N GLY A 206 -7.22 4.91 -13.73
CA GLY A 206 -7.69 5.78 -14.81
C GLY A 206 -7.21 5.34 -16.20
N ILE A 207 -6.06 4.68 -16.28
CA ILE A 207 -5.55 4.04 -17.51
C ILE A 207 -6.04 2.58 -17.62
N GLY A 208 -6.08 1.89 -16.49
CA GLY A 208 -6.40 0.47 -16.38
C GLY A 208 -5.16 -0.43 -16.36
N ILE A 209 -5.34 -1.69 -16.75
CA ILE A 209 -4.25 -2.68 -16.86
C ILE A 209 -3.72 -2.73 -18.28
N THR A 210 -2.44 -2.41 -18.47
CA THR A 210 -1.81 -2.38 -19.80
C THR A 210 -0.28 -2.52 -19.70
N ASP A 211 0.39 -2.66 -20.84
CA ASP A 211 1.86 -2.63 -20.94
C ASP A 211 2.47 -1.21 -20.81
N ALA A 212 3.79 -1.16 -20.64
CA ALA A 212 4.55 0.09 -20.51
C ALA A 212 4.43 1.01 -21.73
N ASP A 213 4.43 0.44 -22.94
CA ASP A 213 4.38 1.21 -24.18
C ASP A 213 3.06 1.99 -24.29
N GLN A 214 1.95 1.39 -23.89
CA GLN A 214 0.66 2.05 -23.88
C GLN A 214 0.60 3.19 -22.86
N ILE A 215 1.16 3.00 -21.66
CA ILE A 215 1.23 4.07 -20.65
C ILE A 215 2.06 5.23 -21.19
N ILE A 216 3.24 4.94 -21.75
CA ILE A 216 4.11 5.94 -22.36
C ILE A 216 3.40 6.67 -23.51
N ARG A 217 2.66 5.96 -24.37
CA ARG A 217 1.85 6.57 -25.44
C ARG A 217 0.81 7.55 -24.89
N ILE A 218 0.06 7.17 -23.86
CA ILE A 218 -0.96 8.03 -23.24
C ILE A 218 -0.32 9.29 -22.66
N LEU A 219 0.76 9.14 -21.89
CA LEU A 219 1.47 10.27 -21.30
C LEU A 219 2.07 11.20 -22.39
N ASN A 220 2.68 10.61 -23.43
CA ASN A 220 3.28 11.36 -24.53
C ASN A 220 2.26 12.16 -25.36
N ALA A 221 1.01 11.69 -25.44
CA ALA A 221 -0.08 12.40 -26.12
C ALA A 221 -0.55 13.66 -25.36
N ASN A 222 -0.12 13.83 -24.09
CA ASN A 222 -0.51 14.94 -23.23
C ASN A 222 0.71 15.78 -22.81
N ARG A 223 1.69 15.91 -23.71
CA ARG A 223 2.86 16.77 -23.55
C ARG A 223 2.60 18.17 -24.13
N LYS A 224 3.31 19.16 -23.60
CA LYS A 224 3.29 20.53 -24.14
C LYS A 224 3.72 20.56 -25.61
N GLU A 225 3.27 21.57 -26.35
CA GLU A 225 3.69 21.79 -27.75
C GLU A 225 5.22 21.88 -27.86
N GLY A 226 5.80 21.21 -28.87
CA GLY A 226 7.25 21.17 -29.08
C GLY A 226 8.03 20.29 -28.11
N ALA A 227 7.38 19.45 -27.28
CA ALA A 227 8.06 18.52 -26.39
C ALA A 227 8.97 17.54 -27.14
N THR A 228 10.20 17.40 -26.67
CA THR A 228 11.25 16.55 -27.26
C THR A 228 11.58 15.34 -26.38
N GLN A 229 11.30 15.41 -25.08
CA GLN A 229 11.55 14.32 -24.15
C GLN A 229 10.30 13.44 -24.00
N SER A 230 10.45 12.14 -24.23
CA SER A 230 9.39 11.15 -24.00
C SER A 230 9.15 10.93 -22.50
N ALA A 231 7.93 10.54 -22.16
CA ALA A 231 7.65 9.84 -20.92
C ALA A 231 8.43 8.52 -20.86
N TYR A 232 8.75 8.07 -19.65
CA TYR A 232 9.58 6.88 -19.42
C TYR A 232 9.28 6.21 -18.07
N PHE A 233 9.59 4.93 -17.96
CA PHE A 233 9.49 4.17 -16.72
C PHE A 233 10.69 4.44 -15.81
N MET A 234 10.47 4.64 -14.51
CA MET A 234 11.55 4.80 -13.54
C MET A 234 12.08 3.43 -13.09
N GLU A 235 13.03 2.87 -13.85
CA GLU A 235 13.51 1.48 -13.74
C GLU A 235 14.19 1.11 -12.41
N ASP A 236 14.76 2.06 -11.68
CA ASP A 236 15.54 1.83 -10.46
C ASP A 236 14.82 2.26 -9.19
N THR A 237 13.52 2.58 -9.27
CA THR A 237 12.78 3.21 -8.18
C THR A 237 11.44 2.52 -7.95
N ALA A 238 11.19 2.11 -6.71
CA ALA A 238 9.91 1.54 -6.27
C ALA A 238 9.57 1.96 -4.84
N ALA A 239 8.28 1.99 -4.51
CA ALA A 239 7.83 2.01 -3.12
C ALA A 239 7.25 0.66 -2.73
N ARG A 240 7.53 0.26 -1.49
CA ARG A 240 7.16 -1.01 -0.91
C ARG A 240 6.62 -0.77 0.50
N PRO A 241 5.62 -1.53 0.96
CA PRO A 241 5.29 -1.54 2.37
C PRO A 241 6.47 -2.10 3.18
N ASP A 242 6.53 -1.78 4.46
CA ASP A 242 7.44 -2.45 5.38
C ASP A 242 6.86 -3.82 5.75
N PHE A 243 7.19 -4.84 4.95
CA PHE A 243 6.67 -6.19 5.10
C PHE A 243 6.92 -6.75 6.50
N LYS A 244 8.12 -6.55 7.05
CA LYS A 244 8.48 -7.05 8.38
C LYS A 244 7.65 -6.40 9.47
N ARG A 245 7.48 -5.08 9.39
CA ARG A 245 6.69 -4.34 10.38
C ARG A 245 5.21 -4.70 10.33
N LEU A 246 4.65 -4.94 9.14
CA LEU A 246 3.27 -5.41 8.97
C LEU A 246 3.07 -6.83 9.53
N GLU A 247 4.03 -7.71 9.25
CA GLU A 247 4.07 -9.08 9.76
C GLU A 247 4.08 -9.07 11.30
N GLU A 248 4.98 -8.31 11.92
CA GLU A 248 5.07 -8.15 13.38
C GLU A 248 3.79 -7.56 14.00
N ALA A 249 3.22 -6.53 13.37
CA ALA A 249 1.98 -5.92 13.81
C ALA A 249 0.79 -6.89 13.77
N SER A 250 0.79 -7.83 12.81
CA SER A 250 -0.25 -8.85 12.68
C SER A 250 -0.24 -9.86 13.83
N ARG A 251 0.96 -10.24 14.31
CA ARG A 251 1.16 -11.18 15.43
C ARG A 251 0.93 -10.54 16.78
N SER A 252 1.14 -9.22 16.88
CA SER A 252 0.98 -8.47 18.11
C SER A 252 -0.46 -8.60 18.61
N ARG A 253 -0.68 -9.33 19.70
CA ARG A 253 -1.99 -9.30 20.39
C ARG A 253 -2.23 -7.86 20.87
N ALA A 254 -3.49 -7.41 20.84
CA ALA A 254 -3.88 -6.21 21.57
C ALA A 254 -3.32 -6.36 22.99
N ALA A 255 -2.36 -5.53 23.37
CA ALA A 255 -2.05 -5.38 24.77
C ALA A 255 -3.39 -5.01 25.42
N ARG A 256 -3.94 -5.89 26.26
CA ARG A 256 -4.99 -5.48 27.18
C ARG A 256 -4.45 -4.21 27.83
N PRO A 257 -5.18 -3.07 27.81
CA PRO A 257 -4.72 -1.92 28.57
C PRO A 257 -4.44 -2.45 29.97
N ALA A 258 -3.19 -2.33 30.42
CA ALA A 258 -2.87 -2.61 31.80
C ALA A 258 -3.85 -1.75 32.58
N VAL A 259 -4.76 -2.39 33.33
CA VAL A 259 -5.56 -1.67 34.30
C VAL A 259 -4.51 -1.03 35.20
N LEU A 260 -4.33 0.29 35.06
CA LEU A 260 -3.60 1.08 36.02
C LEU A 260 -4.38 0.92 37.32
N SER A 261 -3.98 -0.05 38.15
CA SER A 261 -4.39 -0.08 39.54
C SER A 261 -3.71 1.14 40.16
N TRP A 262 -4.48 2.21 40.27
CA TRP A 262 -4.09 3.32 41.12
C TRP A 262 -4.01 2.77 42.52
N ASP A 263 -2.79 2.61 43.04
CA ASP A 263 -2.61 2.50 44.48
C ASP A 263 -3.19 3.77 45.11
N PRO A 264 -4.04 3.66 46.14
CA PRO A 264 -4.59 4.84 46.80
C PRO A 264 -3.45 5.72 47.30
N PHE A 265 -3.56 7.03 47.08
CA PHE A 265 -2.59 8.02 47.52
C PHE A 265 -2.20 7.78 48.99
N PRO A 266 -0.90 7.73 49.33
CA PRO A 266 -0.48 7.58 50.71
C PRO A 266 -1.07 8.73 51.56
N PRO A 267 -1.54 8.45 52.78
CA PRO A 267 -2.13 9.48 53.62
C PRO A 267 -1.12 10.60 53.89
N PRO A 268 -1.58 11.87 53.97
CA PRO A 268 -0.68 13.01 54.16
C PRO A 268 0.14 12.87 55.43
N LEU A 269 1.45 13.14 55.32
CA LEU A 269 2.38 13.10 56.44
C LEU A 269 1.91 14.02 57.58
N PRO A 270 1.98 13.56 58.85
CA PRO A 270 1.56 14.38 59.99
C PRO A 270 2.45 15.63 60.10
N ARG A 271 1.80 16.80 60.22
CA ARG A 271 2.46 18.10 60.39
C ARG A 271 3.40 18.06 61.60
N ARG A 272 4.70 18.20 61.37
CA ARG A 272 5.68 18.45 62.44
C ARG A 272 5.34 19.77 63.12
N ARG A 273 5.01 19.73 64.41
CA ARG A 273 4.92 20.91 65.27
C ARG A 273 6.31 21.51 65.43
N ILE A 274 6.51 22.72 64.92
CA ILE A 274 7.65 23.56 65.28
C ILE A 274 7.40 24.02 66.72
N ARG A 275 8.26 23.63 67.65
CA ARG A 275 8.34 24.27 68.98
C ARG A 275 9.19 25.54 68.82
N VAL A 276 8.72 26.63 69.41
CA VAL A 276 9.41 27.93 69.52
C VAL A 276 10.76 27.74 70.20
#